data_AF-A0A530HCR8-F1
#
_entry.id   AF-A0A530HCR8-F1
#
_cell.length_a   1.000
_cell.length_b   1.000
_cell.length_c   1.000
_cell.angle_alpha   90.00
_cell.angle_beta   90.00
_cell.angle_gamma   90.00
#
_symmetry.space_group_name_H-M   'P 1'
#
loop_
_entity.id
_entity.type
_entity.pdbx_description
1 polymer ?
#
loop_
_entity_poly.entity_id
_entity_poly.type
_entity_poly.pdbx_seq_one_letter_code
_entity_poly.pdbx_strand_id
1 'polypeptide(L)'
;QFTPDFLIIYLRSFLFAAVTTVICLLLGFPTAYFMATRPPAQRNWWVLLITIPFWSNLLVRTLAIMFIIRDEGLINNALIGLGVIDKPITMLYTNFAIQLGLLYAFLPFMVLPLYSSLEKLDFRLIEAAYDLYATRRQVLWRVIIPLSKPGIIAGCLLVFIPALGAYVTPLILGGGIHLMIGDLIAQQFGSGRNWPLGCAQALILMAAVLVALYFYDRNTSGKVQHG
;
A
#
# COMPACT_ATOMS: atom_id res chain seq x y z
N GLN A 1 25.41 10.27 17.67
CA GLN A 1 25.29 11.59 17.01
C GLN A 1 24.22 11.46 15.94
N PHE A 2 23.10 12.17 16.05
CA PHE A 2 22.06 12.16 15.01
C PHE A 2 22.60 12.97 13.82
N THR A 3 23.18 12.30 12.84
CA THR A 3 23.53 12.93 11.57
C THR A 3 22.27 13.31 10.79
N PRO A 4 22.27 14.42 10.03
CA PRO A 4 21.15 14.85 9.20
C PRO A 4 20.66 13.77 8.22
N ASP A 5 21.51 12.80 7.90
CA ASP A 5 21.20 11.65 7.06
C ASP A 5 20.06 10.78 7.62
N PHE A 6 19.96 10.63 8.95
CA PHE A 6 18.85 9.87 9.54
C PHE A 6 17.52 10.54 9.22
N LEU A 7 17.40 11.86 9.42
CA LEU A 7 16.16 12.59 9.18
C LEU A 7 15.71 12.48 7.72
N ILE A 8 16.66 12.49 6.77
CA ILE A 8 16.39 12.29 5.35
C ILE A 8 15.82 10.89 5.10
N ILE A 9 16.38 9.85 5.73
CA ILE A 9 15.90 8.47 5.61
C ILE A 9 14.49 8.34 6.21
N TYR A 10 14.24 8.95 7.36
CA TYR A 10 12.91 8.96 7.98
C TYR A 10 11.86 9.63 7.07
N LEU A 11 12.17 10.82 6.55
CA LEU A 11 11.27 11.55 5.65
C LEU A 11 11.05 10.80 4.33
N ARG A 12 12.10 10.18 3.78
CA ARG A 12 12.00 9.36 2.58
C ARG A 12 11.08 8.17 2.81
N SER A 13 11.27 7.41 3.88
CA SER A 13 10.39 6.28 4.19
C SER A 13 8.94 6.71 4.38
N PHE A 14 8.72 7.85 5.03
CA PHE A 14 7.39 8.45 5.14
C PHE A 14 6.79 8.77 3.77
N LEU A 15 7.54 9.41 2.89
CA LEU A 15 7.11 9.73 1.53
C LEU A 15 6.77 8.46 0.74
N PHE A 16 7.64 7.45 0.77
CA PHE A 16 7.40 6.17 0.10
C PHE A 16 6.15 5.46 0.62
N ALA A 17 5.97 5.41 1.94
CA ALA A 17 4.77 4.83 2.54
C ALA A 17 3.52 5.62 2.14
N ALA A 18 3.57 6.96 2.16
CA ALA A 18 2.45 7.82 1.77
C ALA A 18 2.09 7.65 0.29
N VAL A 19 3.07 7.66 -0.61
CA VAL A 19 2.87 7.44 -2.05
C VAL A 19 2.31 6.04 -2.31
N THR A 20 2.83 5.02 -1.62
CA THR A 20 2.30 3.65 -1.69
C THR A 20 0.84 3.60 -1.28
N THR A 21 0.49 4.20 -0.14
CA THR A 21 -0.88 4.26 0.34
C THR A 21 -1.81 4.96 -0.65
N VAL A 22 -1.39 6.08 -1.22
CA VAL A 22 -2.19 6.83 -2.21
C VAL A 22 -2.40 6.00 -3.48
N ILE A 23 -1.34 5.39 -4.04
CA ILE A 23 -1.47 4.56 -5.24
C ILE A 23 -2.34 3.33 -4.96
N CYS A 24 -2.13 2.66 -3.83
CA CYS A 24 -2.97 1.55 -3.39
C CYS A 24 -4.43 1.98 -3.25
N LEU A 25 -4.71 3.17 -2.71
CA LEU A 25 -6.09 3.66 -2.57
C LEU A 25 -6.71 3.97 -3.94
N LEU A 26 -5.97 4.64 -4.83
CA LEU A 26 -6.43 5.00 -6.17
C LEU A 26 -6.76 3.77 -7.03
N LEU A 27 -6.00 2.68 -6.89
CA LEU A 27 -6.26 1.43 -7.61
C LEU A 27 -7.24 0.52 -6.84
N GLY A 28 -7.06 0.42 -5.53
CA GLY A 28 -7.83 -0.47 -4.66
C GLY A 28 -9.27 -0.03 -4.47
N PHE A 29 -9.58 1.26 -4.48
CA PHE A 29 -10.96 1.75 -4.36
C PHE A 29 -11.82 1.36 -5.58
N PRO A 30 -11.43 1.63 -6.83
CA PRO A 30 -12.13 1.11 -8.00
C PRO A 30 -12.28 -0.41 -7.99
N THR A 31 -11.22 -1.15 -7.64
CA THR A 31 -11.26 -2.61 -7.57
C THR A 31 -12.27 -3.10 -6.51
N ALA A 32 -12.22 -2.55 -5.30
CA ALA A 32 -13.13 -2.91 -4.22
C ALA A 32 -14.60 -2.53 -4.55
N TYR A 33 -14.81 -1.36 -5.16
CA TYR A 33 -16.14 -0.94 -5.62
C TYR A 33 -16.67 -1.88 -6.70
N PHE A 34 -15.85 -2.23 -7.68
CA PHE A 34 -16.20 -3.22 -8.70
C PHE A 34 -16.60 -4.54 -8.06
N MET A 35 -15.81 -5.06 -7.12
CA MET A 35 -16.11 -6.30 -6.40
C MET A 35 -17.45 -6.21 -5.64
N ALA A 36 -17.70 -5.11 -4.93
CA ALA A 36 -18.92 -4.93 -4.14
C ALA A 36 -20.19 -4.89 -5.01
N THR A 37 -20.10 -4.39 -6.24
CA THR A 37 -21.25 -4.35 -7.18
C THR A 37 -21.58 -5.69 -7.85
N ARG A 38 -20.76 -6.74 -7.67
CA ARG A 38 -21.00 -8.05 -8.30
C ARG A 38 -21.97 -8.92 -7.53
N PRO A 39 -22.63 -9.91 -8.17
CA PRO A 39 -23.49 -10.88 -7.49
C PRO A 39 -22.73 -11.66 -6.39
N PRO A 40 -23.39 -12.06 -5.29
CA PRO A 40 -22.73 -12.72 -4.15
C PRO A 40 -21.86 -13.92 -4.52
N ALA A 41 -22.29 -14.76 -5.47
CA ALA A 41 -21.53 -15.92 -5.92
C ALA A 41 -20.21 -15.55 -6.63
N GLN A 42 -20.17 -14.40 -7.34
CA GLN A 42 -18.95 -13.93 -8.00
C GLN A 42 -18.02 -13.19 -7.04
N ARG A 43 -18.55 -12.57 -5.97
CA ARG A 43 -17.73 -11.83 -4.98
C ARG A 43 -16.65 -12.71 -4.36
N ASN A 44 -17.02 -13.93 -3.95
CA ASN A 44 -16.07 -14.89 -3.36
C ASN A 44 -14.91 -15.21 -4.32
N TRP A 45 -15.17 -15.32 -5.63
CA TRP A 45 -14.12 -15.54 -6.62
C TRP A 45 -13.15 -14.36 -6.71
N TRP A 46 -13.65 -13.11 -6.71
CA TRP A 46 -12.78 -11.93 -6.72
C TRP A 46 -11.97 -11.77 -5.44
N VAL A 47 -12.57 -12.05 -4.28
CA VAL A 47 -11.85 -12.07 -2.99
C VAL A 47 -10.80 -13.17 -2.98
N LEU A 48 -11.07 -14.32 -3.57
CA LEU A 48 -10.08 -15.38 -3.73
C LEU A 48 -8.92 -14.90 -4.64
N LEU A 49 -9.22 -14.32 -5.80
CA LEU A 49 -8.20 -13.82 -6.74
C LEU A 49 -7.28 -12.76 -6.12
N ILE A 50 -7.82 -11.82 -5.32
CA ILE A 50 -7.01 -10.79 -4.65
C ILE A 50 -6.17 -11.37 -3.51
N THR A 51 -6.59 -12.49 -2.90
CA THR A 51 -5.90 -13.11 -1.76
C THR A 51 -4.92 -14.21 -2.15
N ILE A 52 -5.04 -14.84 -3.32
CA ILE A 52 -4.07 -15.79 -3.88
C ILE A 52 -2.61 -15.33 -3.71
N PRO A 53 -2.20 -14.09 -4.07
CA PRO A 53 -0.80 -13.69 -3.98
C PRO A 53 -0.27 -13.69 -2.54
N PHE A 54 -1.12 -13.66 -1.51
CA PHE A 54 -0.68 -13.78 -0.11
C PHE A 54 -0.29 -15.17 0.32
N TRP A 55 -0.79 -16.21 -0.34
CA TRP A 55 -0.50 -17.58 0.06
C TRP A 55 0.96 -17.96 -0.25
N SER A 56 1.62 -17.16 -1.09
CA SER A 56 3.05 -17.28 -1.37
C SER A 56 3.90 -16.40 -0.44
N ASN A 57 5.15 -16.83 -0.23
CA ASN A 57 6.09 -16.11 0.63
C ASN A 57 6.49 -14.76 0.03
N LEU A 58 6.55 -13.72 0.87
CA LEU A 58 6.94 -12.36 0.46
C LEU A 58 8.27 -12.32 -0.32
N LEU A 59 9.30 -13.03 0.14
CA LEU A 59 10.61 -13.06 -0.52
C LEU A 59 10.52 -13.63 -1.93
N VAL A 60 9.81 -14.75 -2.09
CA VAL A 60 9.62 -15.41 -3.40
C VAL A 60 8.93 -14.46 -4.37
N ARG A 61 7.90 -13.74 -3.91
CA ARG A 61 7.19 -12.75 -4.74
C ARG A 61 8.09 -11.59 -5.14
N THR A 62 8.87 -11.06 -4.21
CA THR A 62 9.79 -9.94 -4.49
C THR A 62 10.87 -10.35 -5.49
N LEU A 63 11.40 -11.57 -5.37
CA LEU A 63 12.34 -12.12 -6.36
C LEU A 63 11.66 -12.34 -7.73
N ALA A 64 10.42 -12.83 -7.76
CA ALA A 64 9.67 -12.96 -9.02
C ALA A 64 9.51 -11.60 -9.71
N ILE A 65 9.16 -10.54 -8.96
CA ILE A 65 9.09 -9.17 -9.50
C ILE A 65 10.46 -8.72 -10.02
N MET A 66 11.55 -8.95 -9.27
CA MET A 66 12.91 -8.65 -9.73
C MET A 66 13.21 -9.29 -11.09
N PHE A 67 12.89 -10.58 -11.27
CA PHE A 67 13.10 -11.27 -12.53
C PHE A 67 12.25 -10.71 -13.68
N ILE A 68 11.06 -10.18 -13.38
CA ILE A 68 10.18 -9.56 -14.36
C ILE A 68 10.72 -8.19 -14.82
N ILE A 69 11.22 -7.36 -13.89
CA ILE A 69 11.57 -5.95 -14.15
C ILE A 69 13.06 -5.71 -14.46
N ARG A 70 13.94 -6.70 -14.28
CA ARG A 70 15.37 -6.56 -14.60
C ARG A 70 15.58 -6.26 -16.09
N ASP A 71 16.79 -5.85 -16.45
CA ASP A 71 17.13 -5.47 -17.82
C ASP A 71 16.86 -6.60 -18.84
N GLU A 72 17.22 -7.84 -18.49
CA GLU A 72 16.89 -9.06 -19.25
C GLU A 72 15.57 -9.72 -18.77
N GLY A 73 14.64 -8.92 -18.27
CA GLY A 73 13.37 -9.36 -17.71
C GLY A 73 12.28 -9.52 -18.76
N LEU A 74 11.16 -10.10 -18.34
CA LEU A 74 9.99 -10.32 -19.20
C LEU A 74 9.45 -9.01 -19.80
N ILE A 75 9.44 -7.92 -19.03
CA ILE A 75 8.89 -6.63 -19.51
C ILE A 75 9.76 -6.06 -20.63
N ASN A 76 11.07 -5.93 -20.41
CA ASN A 76 11.98 -5.38 -21.42
C ASN A 76 12.01 -6.26 -22.68
N ASN A 77 12.07 -7.59 -22.52
CA ASN A 77 12.05 -8.50 -23.66
C ASN A 77 10.74 -8.42 -24.46
N ALA A 78 9.59 -8.27 -23.80
CA ALA A 78 8.31 -8.07 -24.48
C ALA A 78 8.24 -6.73 -25.21
N LEU A 79 8.73 -5.64 -24.60
CA LEU A 79 8.74 -4.30 -25.22
C LEU A 79 9.68 -4.24 -26.43
N ILE A 80 10.85 -4.88 -26.35
CA ILE A 80 11.79 -5.00 -27.49
C ILE A 80 11.17 -5.88 -28.58
N GLY A 81 10.56 -7.02 -28.21
CA GLY A 81 9.90 -7.93 -29.15
C GLY A 81 8.71 -7.31 -29.88
N LEU A 82 8.03 -6.35 -29.25
CA LEU A 82 6.95 -5.56 -29.85
C LEU A 82 7.45 -4.34 -30.66
N GLY A 83 8.76 -4.06 -30.65
CA GLY A 83 9.36 -2.92 -31.34
C GLY A 83 9.04 -1.56 -30.70
N VAL A 84 8.65 -1.53 -29.42
CA VAL A 84 8.32 -0.28 -28.70
C VAL A 84 9.59 0.43 -28.21
N ILE A 85 10.66 -0.33 -27.90
CA ILE A 85 11.95 0.19 -27.43
C ILE A 85 13.11 -0.54 -28.10
N ASP A 86 14.20 0.17 -28.37
CA ASP A 86 15.42 -0.39 -28.98
C ASP A 86 16.44 -0.91 -27.96
N LYS A 87 16.36 -0.40 -26.71
CA LYS A 87 17.27 -0.74 -25.61
C LYS A 87 16.48 -1.02 -24.33
N PRO A 88 16.93 -1.95 -23.46
CA PRO A 88 16.24 -2.24 -22.22
C PRO A 88 16.21 -1.01 -21.31
N ILE A 89 15.07 -0.77 -20.66
CA ILE A 89 14.92 0.29 -19.68
C ILE A 89 15.42 -0.25 -18.33
N THR A 90 16.37 0.44 -17.71
CA THR A 90 16.87 0.09 -16.37
C THR A 90 15.83 0.47 -15.31
N MET A 91 14.95 -0.48 -14.99
CA MET A 91 13.91 -0.30 -13.98
C MET A 91 14.36 -0.78 -12.60
N LEU A 92 15.19 -1.83 -12.55
CA LEU A 92 15.67 -2.40 -11.30
C LEU A 92 16.61 -1.41 -10.57
N TYR A 93 16.63 -1.46 -9.24
CA TYR A 93 17.41 -0.57 -8.38
C TYR A 93 17.03 0.92 -8.46
N THR A 94 15.79 1.19 -8.86
CA THR A 94 15.22 2.54 -8.88
C THR A 94 14.10 2.70 -7.84
N ASN A 95 13.73 3.95 -7.54
CA ASN A 95 12.54 4.27 -6.74
C ASN A 95 11.27 3.63 -7.31
N PHE A 96 11.18 3.50 -8.63
CA PHE A 96 10.04 2.88 -9.30
C PHE A 96 9.93 1.39 -8.95
N ALA A 97 11.03 0.64 -8.99
CA ALA A 97 11.04 -0.78 -8.63
C ALA A 97 10.59 -1.01 -7.17
N ILE A 98 11.08 -0.18 -6.25
CA ILE A 98 10.65 -0.21 -4.84
C ILE A 98 9.14 0.04 -4.75
N GLN A 99 8.66 1.11 -5.39
CA GLN A 99 7.26 1.52 -5.35
C GLN A 99 6.33 0.46 -5.95
N LEU A 100 6.73 -0.18 -7.04
CA LEU A 100 6.00 -1.27 -7.70
C LEU A 100 5.93 -2.51 -6.79
N GLY A 101 7.05 -2.88 -6.16
CA GLY A 101 7.07 -3.98 -5.21
C GLY A 101 6.21 -3.74 -3.98
N LEU A 102 6.23 -2.51 -3.42
CA LEU A 102 5.39 -2.12 -2.30
C LEU A 102 3.92 -2.12 -2.70
N LEU A 103 3.58 -1.59 -3.87
CA LEU A 103 2.22 -1.63 -4.42
C LEU A 103 1.72 -3.08 -4.52
N TYR A 104 2.48 -3.97 -5.16
CA TYR A 104 2.09 -5.37 -5.28
C TYR A 104 1.93 -6.04 -3.91
N ALA A 105 2.82 -5.74 -2.97
CA ALA A 105 2.79 -6.33 -1.64
C ALA A 105 1.59 -5.88 -0.82
N PHE A 106 1.17 -4.62 -0.98
CA PHE A 106 0.20 -3.99 -0.09
C PHE A 106 -1.18 -3.71 -0.69
N LEU A 107 -1.35 -3.77 -2.01
CA LEU A 107 -2.63 -3.53 -2.67
C LEU A 107 -3.79 -4.37 -2.09
N PRO A 108 -3.63 -5.67 -1.82
CA PRO A 108 -4.71 -6.45 -1.22
C PRO A 108 -5.13 -5.97 0.18
N PHE A 109 -4.19 -5.46 1.01
CA PHE A 109 -4.51 -4.90 2.32
C PHE A 109 -5.33 -3.61 2.23
N MET A 110 -5.26 -2.90 1.11
CA MET A 110 -6.16 -1.78 0.82
C MET A 110 -7.54 -2.26 0.36
N VAL A 111 -7.57 -3.23 -0.55
CA VAL A 111 -8.82 -3.71 -1.19
C VAL A 111 -9.76 -4.37 -0.20
N LEU A 112 -9.27 -5.23 0.70
CA LEU A 112 -10.11 -6.00 1.61
C LEU A 112 -10.98 -5.15 2.58
N PRO A 113 -10.43 -4.18 3.33
CA PRO A 113 -11.24 -3.33 4.20
C PRO A 113 -12.16 -2.39 3.40
N LEU A 114 -11.72 -1.90 2.24
CA LEU A 114 -12.58 -1.14 1.33
C LEU A 114 -13.78 -1.97 0.87
N TYR A 115 -13.54 -3.20 0.43
CA TYR A 115 -14.57 -4.13 -0.01
C TYR A 115 -15.57 -4.42 1.12
N SER A 116 -15.07 -4.73 2.33
CA SER A 116 -15.92 -4.99 3.50
C SER A 116 -16.81 -3.79 3.86
N SER A 117 -16.32 -2.56 3.67
CA SER A 117 -17.12 -1.35 3.87
C SER A 117 -18.11 -1.09 2.75
N LEU A 118 -17.72 -1.35 1.49
CA LEU A 118 -18.54 -1.09 0.30
C LEU A 118 -19.65 -2.13 0.11
N GLU A 119 -19.41 -3.39 0.48
CA GLU A 119 -20.41 -4.46 0.42
C GLU A 119 -21.61 -4.20 1.37
N LYS A 120 -21.38 -3.46 2.46
CA LYS A 120 -22.41 -3.10 3.43
C LYS A 120 -23.22 -1.85 3.04
N LEU A 121 -22.89 -1.22 1.91
CA LEU A 121 -23.65 -0.05 1.44
C LEU A 121 -25.06 -0.45 1.00
N ASP A 122 -26.05 0.27 1.51
CA ASP A 122 -27.42 0.16 1.02
C ASP A 122 -27.55 0.86 -0.33
N PHE A 123 -27.86 0.08 -1.37
CA PHE A 123 -28.09 0.59 -2.73
C PHE A 123 -29.27 1.55 -2.81
N ARG A 124 -30.22 1.52 -1.86
CA ARG A 124 -31.34 2.47 -1.79
C ARG A 124 -30.87 3.91 -1.62
N LEU A 125 -29.76 4.14 -0.92
CA LEU A 125 -29.17 5.48 -0.77
C LEU A 125 -28.64 6.03 -2.11
N ILE A 126 -28.18 5.13 -2.98
CA ILE A 126 -27.69 5.45 -4.31
C ILE A 126 -28.88 5.77 -5.23
N GLU A 127 -29.93 4.95 -5.18
CA GLU A 127 -31.19 5.16 -5.92
C GLU A 127 -31.85 6.49 -5.53
N ALA A 128 -32.02 6.76 -4.24
CA ALA A 128 -32.59 8.01 -3.75
C ALA A 128 -31.78 9.25 -4.16
N ALA A 129 -30.45 9.13 -4.26
CA ALA A 129 -29.62 10.21 -4.78
C ALA A 129 -29.88 10.46 -6.27
N TYR A 130 -30.07 9.41 -7.07
CA TYR A 130 -30.46 9.56 -8.48
C TYR A 130 -31.87 10.12 -8.64
N ASP A 131 -32.82 9.77 -7.76
CA ASP A 131 -34.17 10.36 -7.74
C ASP A 131 -34.14 11.88 -7.46
N LEU A 132 -33.18 12.33 -6.65
CA LEU A 132 -32.86 13.74 -6.42
C LEU A 132 -32.00 14.37 -7.54
N TYR A 133 -31.95 13.74 -8.72
CA TYR A 133 -31.23 14.20 -9.90
C TYR A 133 -29.71 14.32 -9.72
N ALA A 134 -29.13 13.57 -8.77
CA ALA A 134 -27.69 13.58 -8.58
C ALA A 134 -26.96 12.90 -9.75
N THR A 135 -25.92 13.54 -10.26
CA THR A 135 -25.01 12.95 -11.25
C THR A 135 -24.14 11.84 -10.64
N ARG A 136 -23.63 10.93 -11.47
CA ARG A 136 -22.71 9.84 -11.04
C ARG A 136 -21.53 10.35 -10.19
N ARG A 137 -20.98 11.51 -10.55
CA ARG A 137 -19.90 12.15 -9.80
C ARG A 137 -20.40 12.62 -8.43
N GLN A 138 -21.58 13.24 -8.35
CA GLN A 138 -22.15 13.64 -7.05
C GLN A 138 -22.42 12.43 -6.16
N VAL A 139 -22.97 11.35 -6.69
CA VAL A 139 -23.20 10.11 -5.94
C VAL A 139 -21.89 9.53 -5.40
N LEU A 140 -20.83 9.48 -6.21
CA LEU A 140 -19.50 9.02 -5.77
C LEU A 140 -18.95 9.86 -4.61
N TRP A 141 -18.89 11.18 -4.77
CA TRP A 141 -18.23 12.06 -3.81
C TRP A 141 -19.08 12.39 -2.58
N ARG A 142 -20.42 12.36 -2.69
CA ARG A 142 -21.34 12.74 -1.60
C ARG A 142 -21.97 11.55 -0.88
N VAL A 143 -22.03 10.37 -1.49
CA VAL A 143 -22.67 9.18 -0.91
C VAL A 143 -21.64 8.08 -0.69
N ILE A 144 -21.04 7.57 -1.77
CA ILE A 144 -20.20 6.36 -1.70
C ILE A 144 -18.92 6.61 -0.90
N ILE A 145 -18.15 7.65 -1.22
CA ILE A 145 -16.89 7.96 -0.52
C ILE A 145 -17.14 8.26 0.98
N PRO A 146 -18.11 9.10 1.37
CA PRO A 146 -18.39 9.36 2.78
C PRO A 146 -18.80 8.12 3.58
N LEU A 147 -19.64 7.26 3.00
CA LEU A 147 -20.09 6.04 3.67
C LEU A 147 -19.01 4.96 3.74
N SER A 148 -18.06 4.96 2.80
CA SER A 148 -16.91 4.05 2.80
C SER A 148 -15.68 4.57 3.55
N LYS A 149 -15.78 5.75 4.20
CA LYS A 149 -14.68 6.35 4.99
C LYS A 149 -14.05 5.38 5.99
N PRO A 150 -14.79 4.60 6.79
CA PRO A 150 -14.18 3.66 7.73
C PRO A 150 -13.29 2.63 7.01
N GLY A 151 -13.74 2.11 5.86
CA GLY A 151 -12.97 1.19 5.03
C GLY A 151 -11.74 1.83 4.38
N ILE A 152 -11.87 3.07 3.87
CA ILE A 152 -10.75 3.83 3.30
C ILE A 152 -9.67 4.02 4.36
N ILE A 153 -10.06 4.44 5.57
CA ILE A 153 -9.09 4.73 6.61
C ILE A 153 -8.42 3.45 7.11
N ALA A 154 -9.17 2.38 7.33
CA ALA A 154 -8.61 1.08 7.70
C ALA A 154 -7.62 0.57 6.65
N GLY A 155 -7.98 0.65 5.36
CA GLY A 155 -7.08 0.28 4.26
C GLY A 155 -5.82 1.14 4.21
N CYS A 156 -5.95 2.45 4.38
CA CYS A 156 -4.81 3.36 4.43
C CYS A 156 -3.83 3.01 5.56
N LEU A 157 -4.33 2.71 6.75
CA LEU A 157 -3.48 2.33 7.89
C LEU A 157 -2.80 0.97 7.67
N LEU A 158 -3.55 -0.02 7.16
CA LEU A 158 -3.03 -1.36 6.87
C LEU A 158 -1.98 -1.38 5.75
N VAL A 159 -1.92 -0.35 4.91
CA VAL A 159 -0.84 -0.17 3.93
C VAL A 159 0.29 0.69 4.49
N PHE A 160 -0.04 1.85 5.08
CA PHE A 160 0.93 2.86 5.47
C PHE A 160 1.89 2.37 6.55
N ILE A 161 1.35 1.77 7.62
CA ILE A 161 2.14 1.34 8.78
C ILE A 161 3.19 0.28 8.39
N PRO A 162 2.83 -0.83 7.74
CA PRO A 162 3.84 -1.81 7.33
C PRO A 162 4.75 -1.30 6.21
N ALA A 163 4.28 -0.39 5.33
CA ALA A 163 5.14 0.21 4.30
C ALA A 163 6.26 1.08 4.89
N LEU A 164 6.03 1.77 6.01
CA LEU A 164 7.07 2.53 6.72
C LEU A 164 8.21 1.65 7.22
N GLY A 165 7.88 0.45 7.72
CA GLY A 165 8.83 -0.53 8.24
C GLY A 165 9.34 -1.54 7.22
N ALA A 166 8.95 -1.41 5.95
CA ALA A 166 9.35 -2.36 4.91
C ALA A 166 10.86 -2.29 4.69
N TYR A 167 11.53 -3.44 4.69
CA TYR A 167 12.96 -3.56 4.43
C TYR A 167 13.27 -4.59 3.33
N VAL A 168 12.51 -5.69 3.26
CA VAL A 168 12.74 -6.75 2.27
C VAL A 168 12.61 -6.24 0.83
N THR A 169 11.54 -5.52 0.53
CA THR A 169 11.27 -5.01 -0.82
C THR A 169 12.29 -3.96 -1.27
N PRO A 170 12.60 -2.92 -0.45
CA PRO A 170 13.66 -1.96 -0.78
C PRO A 170 15.04 -2.59 -0.91
N LEU A 171 15.40 -3.56 -0.06
CA LEU A 171 16.67 -4.25 -0.12
C LEU A 171 16.85 -5.00 -1.45
N ILE A 172 15.84 -5.76 -1.85
CA ILE A 172 15.90 -6.61 -3.05
C ILE A 172 15.73 -5.77 -4.32
N LEU A 173 14.70 -4.93 -4.39
CA LEU A 173 14.36 -4.19 -5.62
C LEU A 173 15.08 -2.85 -5.76
N GLY A 174 15.49 -2.24 -4.64
CA GLY A 174 16.20 -0.96 -4.59
C GLY A 174 17.72 -1.08 -4.51
N GLY A 175 18.25 -2.30 -4.33
CA GLY A 175 19.70 -2.56 -4.40
C GLY A 175 20.51 -1.88 -3.28
N GLY A 176 19.85 -1.48 -2.18
CA GLY A 176 20.49 -0.78 -1.08
C GLY A 176 20.85 0.69 -1.35
N ILE A 177 20.52 1.24 -2.53
CA ILE A 177 20.85 2.63 -2.91
C ILE A 177 19.96 3.62 -2.14
N HIS A 178 18.70 3.25 -1.91
CA HIS A 178 17.73 4.07 -1.19
C HIS A 178 17.31 3.40 0.10
N LEU A 179 18.14 3.57 1.13
CA LEU A 179 17.85 3.08 2.47
C LEU A 179 16.53 3.65 3.00
N MET A 180 15.66 2.76 3.46
CA MET A 180 14.49 3.07 4.27
C MET A 180 14.79 2.81 5.76
N ILE A 181 13.93 3.32 6.65
CA ILE A 181 14.05 3.12 8.10
C ILE A 181 14.16 1.62 8.45
N GLY A 182 13.37 0.77 7.79
CA GLY A 182 13.42 -0.68 7.98
C GLY A 182 14.80 -1.26 7.65
N ASP A 183 15.41 -0.85 6.55
CA ASP A 183 16.76 -1.28 6.16
C ASP A 183 17.79 -0.82 7.19
N LEU A 184 17.66 0.41 7.66
CA LEU A 184 18.59 1.01 8.61
C LEU A 184 18.56 0.27 9.95
N ILE A 185 17.37 -0.03 10.45
CA ILE A 185 17.20 -0.83 11.68
C ILE A 185 17.81 -2.22 11.47
N ALA A 186 17.48 -2.89 10.35
CA ALA A 186 18.00 -4.23 10.04
C ALA A 186 19.54 -4.26 9.97
N GLN A 187 20.16 -3.22 9.38
CA GLN A 187 21.61 -3.10 9.33
C GLN A 187 22.26 -2.99 10.71
N GLN A 188 21.62 -2.34 11.69
CA GLN A 188 22.17 -2.27 13.04
C GLN A 188 22.28 -3.65 13.72
N PHE A 189 21.34 -4.55 13.45
CA PHE A 189 21.37 -5.92 13.96
C PHE A 189 22.31 -6.83 13.15
N GLY A 190 22.44 -6.57 11.85
CA GLY A 190 23.34 -7.28 10.94
C GLY A 190 24.75 -6.70 10.91
N SER A 191 25.08 -6.00 9.82
CA SER A 191 26.44 -5.51 9.52
C SER A 191 26.98 -4.51 10.53
N GLY A 192 26.12 -3.67 11.11
CA GLY A 192 26.49 -2.67 12.10
C GLY A 192 26.81 -3.24 13.47
N ARG A 193 26.32 -4.45 13.80
CA ARG A 193 26.49 -5.15 15.10
C ARG A 193 26.20 -4.26 16.32
N ASN A 194 25.40 -3.22 16.16
CA ASN A 194 25.05 -2.24 17.18
C ASN A 194 23.59 -2.44 17.60
N TRP A 195 23.37 -3.55 18.30
CA TRP A 195 22.04 -3.96 18.76
C TRP A 195 21.38 -2.91 19.66
N PRO A 196 22.09 -2.23 20.59
CA PRO A 196 21.49 -1.16 21.39
C PRO A 196 20.92 -0.02 20.53
N LEU A 197 21.66 0.42 19.50
CA LEU A 197 21.18 1.47 18.60
C LEU A 197 19.98 1.00 17.76
N GLY A 198 20.04 -0.24 17.25
CA GLY A 198 18.93 -0.85 16.51
C GLY A 198 17.64 -0.93 17.34
N CYS A 199 17.74 -1.35 18.61
CA CYS A 199 16.61 -1.37 19.54
C CYS A 199 16.04 0.04 19.77
N ALA A 200 16.89 1.05 19.99
CA ALA A 200 16.44 2.42 20.18
C ALA A 200 15.68 2.95 18.96
N GLN A 201 16.18 2.70 17.74
CA GLN A 201 15.53 3.12 16.50
C GLN A 201 14.20 2.40 16.25
N ALA A 202 14.12 1.09 16.56
CA ALA A 202 12.89 0.33 16.49
C ALA A 202 11.83 0.87 17.47
N LEU A 203 12.23 1.19 18.71
CA LEU A 203 11.33 1.78 19.71
C LEU A 203 10.83 3.17 19.29
N ILE A 204 11.70 4.01 18.71
CA ILE A 204 11.29 5.32 18.18
C ILE A 204 10.26 5.18 17.06
N LEU A 205 10.49 4.26 16.12
CA LEU A 205 9.54 3.98 15.04
C LEU A 205 8.20 3.47 15.59
N MET A 206 8.25 2.53 16.54
CA MET A 206 7.06 1.99 17.19
C MET A 206 6.28 3.08 17.92
N ALA A 207 6.96 3.94 18.69
CA ALA A 207 6.34 5.06 19.38
C ALA A 207 5.67 6.03 18.38
N ALA A 208 6.33 6.35 17.27
CA ALA A 208 5.76 7.20 16.23
C ALA A 208 4.48 6.60 15.62
N VAL A 209 4.47 5.30 15.33
CA VAL A 209 3.29 4.58 14.82
C VAL A 209 2.17 4.55 15.87
N LEU A 210 2.49 4.27 17.14
CA LEU A 210 1.50 4.25 18.22
C LEU A 210 0.88 5.63 18.46
N VAL A 211 1.67 6.69 18.40
CA VAL A 211 1.16 8.07 18.51
C VAL A 211 0.22 8.37 17.34
N ALA A 212 0.59 8.00 16.11
CA ALA A 212 -0.28 8.17 14.94
C ALA A 212 -1.60 7.39 15.08
N LEU A 213 -1.55 6.14 15.58
CA LEU A 213 -2.72 5.32 15.85
C LEU A 213 -3.58 5.88 16.99
N TYR A 214 -2.98 6.41 18.05
CA TYR A 214 -3.69 7.02 19.16
C TYR A 214 -4.48 8.25 18.72
N PHE A 215 -3.84 9.16 17.96
CA PHE A 215 -4.54 10.32 17.39
C PHE A 215 -5.65 9.90 16.43
N TYR A 216 -5.45 8.83 15.68
CA TYR A 216 -6.47 8.28 14.79
C TYR A 216 -7.69 7.73 15.56
N ASP A 217 -7.46 6.88 16.56
CA ASP A 217 -8.53 6.28 17.37
C ASP A 217 -9.34 7.37 18.08
N ARG A 218 -8.66 8.33 18.70
CA ARG A 218 -9.32 9.46 19.37
C ARG A 218 -10.22 10.28 18.44
N ASN A 219 -9.77 10.51 17.20
CA ASN A 219 -10.55 11.27 16.20
C ASN A 219 -11.73 10.47 15.62
N THR A 220 -11.69 9.14 15.70
CA THR A 220 -12.73 8.25 15.17
C THR A 220 -13.76 7.90 16.25
N SER A 221 -13.31 7.58 17.46
CA SER A 221 -14.15 7.28 18.63
C SER A 221 -15.03 8.46 19.05
N GLY A 222 -14.60 9.71 18.81
CA GLY A 222 -15.43 10.91 19.01
C GLY A 222 -16.63 11.06 18.06
N LYS A 223 -16.78 10.21 17.03
CA LYS A 223 -17.90 10.24 16.07
C LYS A 223 -18.90 9.09 16.21
N VAL A 224 -18.61 8.12 17.08
CA VAL A 224 -19.48 6.93 17.30
C VAL A 224 -20.53 7.18 18.40
N GLN A 225 -20.44 8.31 19.10
CA GLN A 225 -21.42 8.71 20.12
C GLN A 225 -22.41 9.71 19.50
N HIS A 226 -23.48 9.17 18.87
CA HIS A 226 -24.81 9.77 18.59
C HIS A 226 -25.38 9.21 17.28
N GLY A 227 -26.09 8.09 17.41
CA GLY A 227 -26.93 7.47 16.39
C GLY A 227 -27.79 6.42 17.06
#